data_AF-A0A8J7YXH1-F1
#
_entry.id   AF-A0A8J7YXH1-F1
#
_cell.length_a   1.000
_cell.length_b   1.000
_cell.length_c   1.000
_cell.angle_alpha   90.00
_cell.angle_beta   90.00
_cell.angle_gamma   90.00
#
_symmetry.space_group_name_H-M   'P 1'
#
loop_
_entity.id
_entity.type
_entity.pdbx_description
1 polymer ?
#
loop_
_entity_poly.entity_id
_entity_poly.type
_entity_poly.pdbx_seq_one_letter_code
_entity_poly.pdbx_strand_id
1 'polypeptide(L)' 'MEQILDELRSAQFVVDESGRRTGALLDIKVWEKLLSWVEAQERTVTLPSVRGHLASVTDRSLSEELIQERRKAVDDE' A
#
# COMPACT_ATOMS: atom_id res chain seq x y z
N MET A 1 3.56 -9.75 -20.70
CA MET A 1 2.55 -8.88 -20.08
C MET A 1 1.14 -9.43 -20.30
N GLU A 2 0.83 -9.94 -21.50
CA GLU A 2 -0.50 -10.53 -21.82
C GLU A 2 -0.91 -11.73 -20.93
N GLN A 3 0.03 -12.59 -20.54
CA GLN A 3 -0.29 -13.79 -19.74
C GLN A 3 -0.86 -13.50 -18.33
N ILE A 4 -0.34 -12.51 -17.60
CA ILE A 4 -0.86 -12.19 -16.25
C ILE A 4 -2.26 -11.59 -16.34
N LEU A 5 -2.53 -10.76 -17.35
CA LEU A 5 -3.83 -10.13 -17.53
C LEU A 5 -4.91 -11.18 -17.84
N ASP A 6 -4.59 -12.21 -18.63
CA ASP A 6 -5.51 -13.31 -18.90
C ASP A 6 -5.76 -14.20 -17.68
N GLU A 7 -4.75 -14.45 -16.86
CA GLU A 7 -4.91 -15.17 -15.59
C GLU A 7 -5.80 -14.39 -14.61
N LEU A 8 -5.66 -13.06 -14.54
CA LEU A 8 -6.49 -12.18 -13.72
C LEU A 8 -7.95 -12.09 -14.19
N ARG A 9 -8.28 -12.44 -15.44
CA ARG A 9 -9.69 -12.46 -15.91
C ARG A 9 -10.52 -13.53 -15.21
N SER A 10 -9.88 -14.59 -14.71
CA SER A 10 -10.54 -15.65 -13.95
C SER A 10 -10.65 -15.36 -12.44
N ALA A 11 -10.15 -14.20 -11.99
CA ALA A 11 -10.20 -13.80 -10.59
C ALA A 11 -11.65 -13.66 -10.11
N GLN A 12 -11.93 -14.21 -8.93
CA GLN A 12 -13.23 -14.04 -8.28
C GLN A 12 -13.15 -12.86 -7.32
N PHE A 13 -14.12 -11.94 -7.35
CA PHE A 13 -14.12 -10.78 -6.46
C PHE A 13 -15.03 -11.03 -5.27
N VAL A 14 -14.54 -10.67 -4.09
CA VAL A 14 -15.36 -10.59 -2.87
C VAL A 14 -16.09 -9.26 -2.89
N VAL A 15 -17.41 -9.32 -2.74
CA VAL A 15 -18.29 -8.15 -2.76
C VAL A 15 -18.93 -8.01 -1.38
N ASP A 16 -18.89 -6.81 -0.81
CA ASP A 16 -19.54 -6.53 0.47
C ASP A 16 -21.06 -6.32 0.32
N GLU A 17 -21.74 -6.12 1.45
CA GLU A 17 -23.18 -5.91 1.50
C GLU A 17 -23.65 -4.65 0.76
N SER A 18 -22.74 -3.71 0.49
CA SER A 18 -23.01 -2.48 -0.27
C SER A 18 -22.77 -2.63 -1.78
N GLY A 19 -22.37 -3.83 -2.24
CA GLY A 19 -22.04 -4.09 -3.63
C GLY A 19 -20.63 -3.64 -4.03
N ARG A 20 -19.78 -3.24 -3.08
CA ARG A 20 -18.40 -2.83 -3.37
C ARG A 20 -17.48 -4.03 -3.37
N ARG A 21 -16.57 -4.08 -4.35
CA ARG A 21 -15.52 -5.09 -4.41
C ARG A 21 -14.47 -4.77 -3.36
N THR A 22 -14.31 -5.64 -2.38
CA THR A 22 -13.39 -5.45 -1.24
C THR A 22 -12.16 -6.34 -1.30
N GLY A 23 -12.18 -7.39 -2.14
CA GLY A 23 -11.04 -8.27 -2.32
C GLY A 23 -11.15 -9.09 -3.60
N ALA A 24 -10.07 -9.81 -3.92
CA ALA A 24 -10.00 -10.77 -5.01
C ALA A 24 -9.43 -12.10 -4.49
N LEU A 25 -10.11 -13.18 -4.83
CA LEU A 25 -9.65 -14.55 -4.67
C LEU A 25 -8.91 -14.94 -5.95
N LEU A 26 -7.64 -15.28 -5.77
CA LEU A 26 -6.72 -15.67 -6.82
C LEU A 26 -6.15 -17.05 -6.49
N ASP A 27 -5.86 -17.84 -7.53
CA ASP A 27 -5.02 -19.02 -7.35
C ASP A 27 -3.62 -18.58 -6.89
N ILE A 28 -3.01 -19.37 -6.00
CA ILE A 28 -1.72 -19.04 -5.39
C ILE A 28 -0.62 -18.81 -6.44
N LYS A 29 -0.64 -19.54 -7.56
CA LYS A 29 0.34 -19.39 -8.65
C LYS A 29 0.17 -18.06 -9.38
N VAL A 30 -1.07 -17.59 -9.50
CA VAL A 30 -1.38 -16.30 -10.13
C VAL A 30 -0.93 -15.16 -9.21
N TRP A 31 -1.14 -15.31 -7.89
CA TRP A 31 -0.63 -14.37 -6.90
C TRP A 31 0.89 -14.25 -6.92
N GLU A 32 1.61 -15.37 -6.93
CA GLU A 32 3.08 -15.39 -6.96
C GLU A 32 3.64 -14.75 -8.24
N LYS A 33 3.02 -15.01 -9.40
CA LYS A 33 3.39 -14.37 -10.67
C LYS A 33 3.15 -12.86 -10.65
N LEU A 34 2.02 -12.43 -10.08
CA LEU A 34 1.69 -11.02 -9.95
C LEU A 34 2.72 -10.30 -9.07
N LEU A 35 3.06 -10.88 -7.92
CA LEU A 35 4.08 -10.34 -7.02
C LEU A 35 5.44 -10.24 -7.72
N SER A 36 5.88 -11.32 -8.37
CA SER A 36 7.14 -11.36 -9.13
C SER A 36 7.20 -10.28 -10.21
N TRP A 37 6.06 -10.02 -10.88
CA TRP A 37 5.96 -8.97 -11.88
C TRP A 37 6.07 -7.56 -11.28
N VAL A 38 5.40 -7.30 -10.16
CA VAL A 38 5.50 -6.02 -9.44
C VAL A 38 6.94 -5.77 -8.99
N GLU A 39 7.58 -6.76 -8.36
CA GLU A 39 8.98 -6.66 -7.91
C GLU A 39 9.94 -6.42 -9.08
N ALA A 40 9.71 -7.05 -10.24
CA ALA A 40 10.50 -6.81 -11.43
C ALA A 40 10.34 -5.37 -11.95
N GLN A 41 9.14 -4.80 -11.90
CA GLN A 41 8.91 -3.39 -12.26
C GLN A 41 9.60 -2.44 -11.28
N GLU A 42 9.49 -2.68 -9.97
CA GLU A 42 10.18 -1.89 -8.95
C GLU A 42 11.71 -1.94 -9.10
N ARG A 43 12.27 -3.08 -9.51
CA ARG A 43 13.71 -3.23 -9.76
C ARG A 43 14.18 -2.56 -11.05
N THR A 44 13.31 -2.47 -12.07
CA THR A 44 13.63 -1.79 -13.34
C THR A 44 13.59 -0.27 -13.18
N VAL A 45 12.84 0.21 -12.19
CA VAL A 45 12.87 1.56 -11.69
C VAL A 45 14.00 1.68 -10.67
N THR A 46 15.25 1.82 -11.13
CA THR A 46 16.31 2.39 -10.31
C THR A 46 15.98 3.87 -10.03
N LEU A 47 15.02 4.10 -9.13
CA LEU A 47 14.83 5.39 -8.49
C LEU A 47 15.86 5.52 -7.35
N PRO A 48 16.49 6.70 -7.21
CA PRO A 48 17.37 6.95 -6.09
C PRO A 48 16.56 6.84 -4.79
N SER A 49 16.91 5.86 -3.96
CA SER A 49 16.57 5.74 -2.53
C SER A 49 15.24 6.40 -2.09
N VAL A 50 14.10 5.84 -2.49
CA VAL A 50 12.78 6.25 -1.94
C VAL A 50 12.60 5.77 -0.48
N ARG A 51 13.53 4.96 0.04
CA ARG A 51 13.57 4.51 1.44
C ARG A 51 13.71 5.66 2.44
N GLY A 52 14.19 6.83 2.02
CA GLY A 52 14.23 8.03 2.87
C GLY A 52 12.92 8.83 2.89
N HIS A 53 12.05 8.69 1.89
CA HIS A 53 10.88 9.58 1.75
C HIS A 53 9.66 9.05 2.52
N LEU A 54 9.43 7.74 2.55
CA LEU A 54 8.34 7.13 3.33
C LEU A 54 8.52 7.32 4.85
N ALA A 55 9.76 7.33 5.35
CA ALA A 55 10.03 7.68 6.75
C ALA A 55 9.68 9.16 7.04
N SER A 56 9.90 10.07 6.08
CA SER A 56 9.68 11.50 6.29
C SER A 56 8.21 11.93 6.29
N VAL A 57 7.33 11.17 5.62
CA VAL A 57 5.89 11.50 5.51
C VAL A 57 5.11 11.00 6.73
N THR A 58 5.54 9.90 7.37
CA THR A 58 4.92 9.43 8.63
C THR A 58 5.40 10.18 9.87
N ASP A 59 6.61 10.76 9.86
CA ASP A 59 7.15 11.42 11.06
C ASP A 59 6.69 12.88 11.22
N ARG A 60 6.48 13.62 10.12
CA ARG A 60 6.28 15.07 10.22
C ARG A 60 4.85 15.47 10.63
N SER A 61 3.83 14.79 10.12
CA SER A 61 2.43 15.13 10.40
C SER A 61 1.97 14.65 11.77
N LEU A 62 2.44 13.49 12.24
CA LEU A 62 2.13 13.00 13.59
C LEU A 62 2.91 13.75 14.68
N SER A 63 4.13 14.25 14.38
CA SER A 63 4.94 14.98 15.37
C SER A 63 4.40 16.38 15.69
N GLU A 64 3.83 17.10 14.72
CA GLU A 64 3.27 18.44 14.99
C GLU A 64 2.00 18.37 15.85
N GLU A 65 1.10 17.41 15.61
CA GLU A 65 -0.09 17.21 16.46
C GLU A 65 0.29 16.77 17.88
N LEU A 66 1.24 15.84 18.04
CA LEU A 66 1.72 15.39 19.36
C LEU A 66 2.45 16.49 20.14
N ILE A 67 3.18 17.38 19.47
CA ILE A 67 3.85 18.52 20.11
C ILE A 67 2.82 19.56 20.56
N GLN A 68 1.77 19.82 19.77
CA GLN A 68 0.69 20.73 20.15
C GLN A 68 -0.15 20.18 21.31
N GLU A 69 -0.47 18.88 21.29
CA GLU A 69 -1.22 18.24 22.37
C GLU A 69 -0.44 18.24 23.69
N ARG A 70 0.89 17.98 23.63
CA ARG A 70 1.75 18.10 24.82
C ARG A 70 1.94 19.54 25.31
N ARG A 71 1.89 20.56 24.44
CA ARG A 71 1.99 21.97 24.87
C ARG A 71 0.74 22.43 25.59
N LYS A 72 -0.44 22.05 25.09
CA LYS A 72 -1.72 22.39 25.70
C LYS A 72 -1.90 21.78 27.09
N ALA A 73 -1.40 20.56 27.30
CA ALA A 73 -1.48 19.89 28.61
C ALA A 73 -0.57 20.51 29.70
N VAL A 74 0.38 21.37 29.33
CA VAL A 74 1.31 22.01 30.28
C VAL A 74 0.87 23.43 30.66
N ASP A 75 0.02 24.07 29.87
CA ASP A 75 -0.53 25.41 30.16
C ASP A 75 -1.83 25.36 31.02
N ASP A 76 -2.41 24.17 31.22
CA ASP A 76 -3.63 23.93 32.00
C ASP A 76 -3.36 23.41 33.45
N GLU A 77 -2.10 23.44 33.93
CA GLU A 77 -1.69 23.15 35.33
C GLU A 77 -1.18 24.41 36.04
#